data_AF-A0A0H4I6M8-F1
#
_entry.id   AF-A0A0H4I6M8-F1
#
_cell.length_a   1.000
_cell.length_b   1.000
_cell.length_c   1.000
_cell.angle_alpha   90.00
_cell.angle_beta   90.00
_cell.angle_gamma   90.00
#
_symmetry.space_group_name_H-M   'P 1'
#
loop_
_entity.id
_entity.type
_entity.pdbx_description
1 polymer ?
#
loop_
_entity_poly.entity_id
_entity_poly.type
_entity_poly.pdbx_seq_one_letter_code
_entity_poly.pdbx_strand_id
1 'polypeptide(L)' 'MNADTFRALVGNHQMRVEAYRQFVGQENGSPSNELVRAAINSNKLTGGNKFVDEIENRIGTRVETRKPGRATT' A
#
# COMPACT_ATOMS: atom_id res chain seq x y z
N MET A 1 -0.20 0.86 10.14
CA MET A 1 -1.20 1.70 10.80
C MET A 1 -1.07 1.51 12.29
N ASN A 2 -0.80 2.59 13.04
CA ASN A 2 -0.72 2.53 14.49
C ASN A 2 -2.16 2.51 15.06
N ALA A 3 -2.44 1.59 15.99
CA ALA A 3 -3.74 1.53 16.69
C ALA A 3 -4.08 2.85 17.41
N ASP A 4 -3.07 3.67 17.71
CA ASP A 4 -3.22 4.99 18.30
C ASP A 4 -3.98 5.97 17.40
N THR A 5 -3.80 5.91 16.07
CA THR A 5 -4.47 6.83 15.14
C THR A 5 -5.99 6.60 15.12
N PHE A 6 -6.44 5.35 15.19
CA PHE A 6 -7.88 5.05 15.28
C PHE A 6 -8.47 5.54 16.62
N ARG A 7 -7.76 5.31 17.73
CA ARG A 7 -8.20 5.73 19.07
C ARG A 7 -8.25 7.25 19.23
N ALA A 8 -7.42 7.99 18.50
CA ALA A 8 -7.36 9.45 18.52
C ALA A 8 -8.53 10.13 17.80
N LEU A 9 -9.33 9.40 17.00
CA LEU A 9 -10.42 10.01 16.24
C LEU A 9 -11.54 10.55 17.15
N VAL A 10 -12.04 9.74 18.09
CA VAL A 10 -13.13 10.10 19.02
C VAL A 10 -13.23 9.10 20.19
N GLY A 11 -13.94 9.49 21.25
CA GLY A 11 -13.99 8.77 22.53
C GLY A 11 -14.75 7.44 22.54
N ASN A 12 -15.76 7.24 21.70
CA ASN A 12 -16.53 5.98 21.66
C ASN A 12 -16.30 5.18 20.37
N HIS A 13 -16.50 3.87 20.45
CA HIS A 13 -16.17 2.96 19.35
C HIS A 13 -16.98 3.23 18.08
N GLN A 14 -18.29 3.47 18.21
CA GLN A 14 -19.17 3.64 17.06
C GLN A 14 -18.85 4.93 16.30
N MET A 15 -18.62 6.02 17.02
CA MET A 15 -18.15 7.27 16.42
C MET A 15 -16.75 7.13 15.82
N ARG A 16 -15.86 6.29 16.39
CA ARG A 16 -14.53 6.05 15.79
C ARG A 16 -14.64 5.36 14.45
N VAL A 17 -15.56 4.39 14.32
CA VAL A 17 -15.83 3.72 13.05
C VAL A 17 -16.32 4.73 12.01
N GLU A 18 -17.26 5.60 12.36
CA GLU A 18 -17.78 6.63 11.46
C GLU A 18 -16.71 7.69 11.09
N ALA A 19 -15.98 8.21 12.07
CA ALA A 19 -14.89 9.16 11.83
C ALA A 19 -13.76 8.54 11.00
N TYR A 20 -13.45 7.25 11.21
CA TYR A 20 -12.47 6.53 10.42
C TYR A 20 -12.94 6.32 8.99
N ARG A 21 -14.22 5.97 8.79
CA ARG A 21 -14.84 5.88 7.45
C ARG A 21 -14.75 7.22 6.72
N GLN A 22 -15.04 8.32 7.41
CA GLN A 22 -14.90 9.66 6.82
C GLN A 22 -13.45 10.02 6.53
N PHE A 23 -12.51 9.74 7.43
CA PHE A 23 -11.08 9.95 7.24
C PHE A 23 -10.57 9.20 6.00
N VAL A 24 -10.87 7.91 5.89
CA VAL A 24 -10.51 7.09 4.71
C VAL A 24 -11.23 7.57 3.46
N GLY A 25 -12.48 8.02 3.57
CA GLY A 25 -13.28 8.55 2.46
C GLY A 25 -12.80 9.92 1.95
N GLN A 26 -12.26 10.78 2.82
CA GLN A 26 -11.68 12.08 2.47
C GLN A 26 -10.27 11.95 1.88
N GLU A 27 -9.54 10.90 2.25
CA GLU A 27 -8.24 10.52 1.67
C GLU A 27 -8.34 10.00 0.22
N ASN A 28 -9.52 10.04 -0.42
CA ASN A 28 -9.67 9.84 -1.86
C ASN A 28 -9.08 11.03 -2.64
N GLY A 29 -7.75 11.08 -2.73
CA GLY A 29 -7.04 12.11 -3.48
C GLY A 29 -5.55 12.26 -3.14
N SER A 30 -5.06 11.60 -2.09
CA SER A 30 -3.62 11.56 -1.84
C SER A 30 -2.93 10.74 -2.95
N PRO A 31 -1.87 11.26 -3.60
CA PRO A 31 -1.11 10.52 -4.63
C PRO A 31 -0.66 9.13 -4.16
N SER A 32 -0.44 8.96 -2.85
CA SER A 32 -0.11 7.68 -2.23
C SER A 32 -1.23 6.63 -2.39
N ASN A 33 -2.50 7.03 -2.33
CA ASN A 33 -3.63 6.11 -2.48
C ASN A 33 -3.84 5.68 -3.93
N GLU A 34 -3.54 6.56 -4.90
CA GLU A 34 -3.51 6.19 -6.31
C GLU A 34 -2.39 5.18 -6.59
N LEU A 35 -1.20 5.40 -6.02
CA LEU A 35 -0.07 4.47 -6.14
C LEU A 35 -0.40 3.09 -5.55
N VAL A 36 -1.00 3.05 -4.36
CA VAL A 36 -1.44 1.79 -3.73
C VAL A 36 -2.51 1.09 -4.57
N ARG A 37 -3.52 1.82 -5.07
CA ARG A 37 -4.55 1.24 -5.95
C ARG A 37 -3.97 0.71 -7.26
N ALA A 38 -3.09 1.47 -7.90
CA ALA A 38 -2.44 1.06 -9.14
C ALA A 38 -1.58 -0.19 -8.95
N ALA A 39 -0.87 -0.30 -7.83
CA ALA A 39 -0.08 -1.46 -7.47
C ALA A 39 -0.92 -2.70 -7.19
N ILE A 40 -2.01 -2.58 -6.44
CA ILE A 40 -2.96 -3.69 -6.23
C ILE A 40 -3.51 -4.18 -7.58
N ASN A 41 -3.95 -3.25 -8.44
CA ASN A 41 -4.52 -3.58 -9.75
C ASN A 41 -3.51 -4.20 -10.72
N SER A 42 -2.22 -3.90 -10.57
CA SER A 42 -1.14 -4.43 -11.42
C SER A 42 -0.39 -5.61 -10.78
N ASN A 43 -0.77 -6.01 -9.56
CA ASN A 43 -0.04 -6.96 -8.71
C ASN A 43 1.46 -6.59 -8.58
N LYS A 44 1.75 -5.30 -8.43
CA LYS A 44 3.12 -4.77 -8.29
C LYS A 44 3.37 -4.27 -6.89
N LEU A 45 4.64 -4.23 -6.50
CA LEU A 45 5.05 -3.66 -5.22
C LEU A 45 5.32 -2.15 -5.39
N THR A 46 4.79 -1.31 -4.50
CA THR A 46 5.01 0.15 -4.49
C THR A 46 6.33 0.54 -3.84
N GLY A 47 7.46 0.04 -4.35
CA GLY A 47 8.77 0.34 -3.81
C GLY A 47 9.86 0.32 -4.89
N GLY A 48 11.04 0.84 -4.55
CA GLY A 48 12.21 0.73 -5.43
C GLY A 48 12.73 -0.73 -5.52
N ASN A 49 13.59 -1.01 -6.49
CA ASN A 49 14.12 -2.37 -6.74
C ASN A 49 14.63 -3.09 -5.48
N LYS A 50 15.31 -2.38 -4.56
CA LYS A 50 15.80 -2.97 -3.31
C LYS A 50 14.67 -3.49 -2.39
N PHE A 51 13.56 -2.76 -2.31
CA PHE A 51 12.39 -3.17 -1.54
C PHE A 51 11.72 -4.39 -2.16
N VAL A 52 11.61 -4.42 -3.49
CA VAL A 52 11.08 -5.57 -4.24
C VAL A 52 11.92 -6.81 -3.96
N ASP A 53 13.24 -6.70 -4.09
CA ASP A 53 14.16 -7.82 -3.87
C ASP A 53 14.10 -8.36 -2.43
N GLU A 54 13.99 -7.47 -1.44
CA GLU A 54 13.83 -7.88 -0.04
C GLU A 54 12.54 -8.68 0.20
N ILE A 55 11.41 -8.20 -0.34
CA ILE A 55 10.12 -8.86 -0.18
C ILE A 55 10.10 -10.21 -0.90
N GLU A 56 10.59 -10.29 -2.15
CA GLU A 56 10.68 -11.55 -2.90
C GLU A 56 11.56 -12.58 -2.18
N ASN A 57 12.70 -12.15 -1.61
CA ASN A 57 13.55 -13.02 -0.80
C ASN A 57 12.84 -13.50 0.47
N ARG A 58 12.07 -12.64 1.12
CA ARG A 58 11.37 -12.96 2.36
C ARG A 58 10.23 -13.97 2.15
N ILE A 59 9.50 -13.87 1.05
CA ILE A 59 8.35 -14.74 0.77
C ILE A 59 8.69 -15.93 -0.14
N GLY A 60 9.93 -16.00 -0.65
CA GLY A 60 10.41 -17.06 -1.54
C GLY A 60 9.68 -17.13 -2.88
N THR A 61 8.98 -16.06 -3.27
CA THR A 61 8.12 -16.01 -4.46
C THR A 61 8.35 -14.72 -5.22
N ARG A 62 8.44 -14.84 -6.54
CA ARG A 62 8.54 -13.71 -7.48
C ARG A 62 7.19 -13.00 -7.58
N VAL A 63 7.14 -11.69 -7.29
CA VAL A 63 5.89 -10.91 -7.32
C VAL A 63 5.83 -10.05 -8.59
N GLU A 64 6.94 -9.47 -9.03
CA GLU A 64 6.97 -8.65 -10.24
C GLU A 64 7.59 -9.37 -11.45
N THR A 65 6.89 -9.29 -12.59
CA THR A 65 7.48 -9.51 -13.91
C THR A 65 8.43 -8.35 -14.20
N ARG A 66 9.71 -8.50 -13.81
CA ARG A 66 10.78 -7.60 -14.28
C ARG A 66 10.63 -7.45 -15.80
N LYS A 67 10.75 -6.22 -16.30
CA LYS A 67 10.80 -5.98 -17.75
C LYS A 67 11.78 -6.99 -18.38
N PRO A 68 11.46 -7.58 -19.55
CA PRO A 68 12.39 -8.47 -20.24
C PRO A 68 13.77 -7.82 -20.22
N GLY A 69 14.77 -8.53 -19.70
CA GLY A 69 16.12 -8.01 -19.66
C GLY A 69 16.50 -7.51 -21.05
N ARG A 70 17.09 -6.32 -21.14
CA ARG A 70 17.63 -5.80 -22.41
C ARG A 70 18.50 -6.91 -23.00
N ALA A 71 18.16 -7.36 -24.20
CA ALA A 71 18.96 -8.36 -24.90
C ALA A 71 20.41 -7.87 -24.95
N THR A 72 21.31 -8.62 -24.33
CA THR A 72 22.75 -8.44 -24.52
C THR A 72 23.06 -8.94 -25.92
N THR A 73 23.11 -8.02 -26.88
CA THR A 73 23.87 -8.19 -28.12
C THR A 73 25.33 -7.91 -27.83
#